data_AF-A0A1H8UFK2-F1
#
_entry.id   AF-A0A1H8UFK2-F1
#
_cell.length_a   1.000
_cell.length_b   1.000
_cell.length_c   1.000
_cell.angle_alpha   90.00
_cell.angle_beta   90.00
_cell.angle_gamma   90.00
#
_symmetry.space_group_name_H-M   'P 1'
#
loop_
_entity.id
_entity.type
_entity.pdbx_description
1 polymer ?
#
loop_
_entity_poly.entity_id
_entity_poly.type
_entity_poly.pdbx_seq_one_letter_code
_entity_poly.pdbx_strand_id
1 'polypeptide(L)'
;MLKWSELKRTSDIVLAVWPHYRPLHERWFMQELVDKDELPPVWRERMVPGENDTVRADHYPERETAIAAAQALNPVLSAAVSARTMDPVAKRSLELKIDKALQAKQRLLEEEVLMLREAQRRHADDARPDPSSLKLAPESERYRQDLAEQLAEMPYLKVAKVGRSNSRWTYALVFLGLDGAWSKPYHAGEKAALTAERAKIANGFDLSATAHWGKTKARIRQILLPRANQLLQMASVQRLLAEALARGDHVLVSNGIVFWYEPEGGIGWQVKSTSSTKDSEGATIWKEGTILSTNHGRLVVLPYIKENGEPIRGHTKNGPNDGRALPRHPDHYVEIPFSLYDGDLMIGLFGELPYE
;
A
#
# COMPACT_ATOMS: atom_id res chain seq x y z
N MET A 1 -35.18 -6.02 6.74
CA MET A 1 -34.34 -4.84 6.99
C MET A 1 -33.66 -5.08 8.33
N LEU A 2 -32.34 -5.03 8.40
CA LEU A 2 -31.60 -5.29 9.64
C LEU A 2 -31.71 -4.05 10.54
N LYS A 3 -32.11 -4.23 11.81
CA LYS A 3 -32.18 -3.12 12.77
C LYS A 3 -30.88 -2.97 13.54
N TRP A 4 -30.54 -1.74 13.93
CA TRP A 4 -29.35 -1.48 14.73
C TRP A 4 -29.43 -2.18 16.10
N SER A 5 -30.60 -2.16 16.73
CA SER A 5 -30.90 -2.88 17.98
C SER A 5 -30.75 -4.41 17.91
N GLU A 6 -30.89 -5.01 16.72
CA GLU A 6 -30.81 -6.46 16.49
C GLU A 6 -29.37 -6.93 16.17
N LEU A 7 -28.45 -6.00 15.89
CA LEU A 7 -27.06 -6.33 15.65
C LEU A 7 -26.38 -6.76 16.96
N LYS A 8 -25.97 -8.04 17.03
CA LYS A 8 -25.00 -8.55 18.01
C LYS A 8 -23.59 -7.99 17.75
N ARG A 9 -23.48 -6.67 17.71
CA ARG A 9 -22.24 -5.90 17.52
C ARG A 9 -22.01 -4.91 18.65
N THR A 10 -23.02 -4.62 19.47
CA THR A 10 -22.93 -3.67 20.59
C THR A 10 -22.00 -4.12 21.71
N SER A 11 -21.73 -5.42 21.84
CA SER A 11 -20.75 -5.96 22.79
C SER A 11 -19.32 -5.99 22.25
N ASP A 12 -19.16 -5.90 20.93
CA ASP A 12 -17.86 -5.98 20.28
C ASP A 12 -17.12 -4.66 20.44
N ILE A 13 -15.90 -4.74 20.94
CA ILE A 13 -15.04 -3.58 21.10
C ILE A 13 -14.47 -3.19 19.75
N VAL A 14 -14.59 -1.92 19.39
CA VAL A 14 -13.86 -1.34 18.27
C VAL A 14 -12.53 -0.78 18.78
N LEU A 15 -11.44 -1.23 18.17
CA LEU A 15 -10.07 -0.87 18.52
C LEU A 15 -9.50 0.22 17.62
N ALA A 16 -9.83 0.19 16.33
CA ALA A 16 -9.38 1.16 15.34
C ALA A 16 -10.29 1.13 14.11
N VAL A 17 -10.17 2.13 13.25
CA VAL A 17 -10.84 2.20 11.95
C VAL A 17 -9.87 2.53 10.82
N TRP A 18 -10.17 2.04 9.62
CA TRP A 18 -9.41 2.36 8.41
C TRP A 18 -10.27 2.30 7.15
N PRO A 19 -10.14 3.26 6.21
CA PRO A 19 -10.93 3.26 4.99
C PRO A 19 -10.37 2.28 3.95
N HIS A 20 -11.24 1.68 3.17
CA HIS A 20 -10.88 0.91 1.97
C HIS A 20 -11.83 1.24 0.82
N TYR A 21 -11.29 1.30 -0.39
CA TYR A 21 -12.09 1.60 -1.57
C TYR A 21 -12.89 0.36 -2.01
N ARG A 22 -14.18 0.54 -2.33
CA ARG A 22 -15.02 -0.46 -2.99
C ARG A 22 -15.33 0.01 -4.42
N PRO A 23 -14.63 -0.51 -5.44
CA PRO A 23 -14.74 -0.02 -6.82
C PRO A 23 -16.13 -0.17 -7.45
N LEU A 24 -16.94 -1.14 -6.98
CA LEU A 24 -18.30 -1.31 -7.47
C LEU A 24 -19.18 -0.11 -7.09
N HIS A 25 -18.99 0.42 -5.88
CA HIS A 25 -19.78 1.53 -5.35
C HIS A 25 -19.14 2.89 -5.62
N GLU A 26 -17.87 2.92 -6.04
CA GLU A 26 -17.07 4.14 -6.19
C GLU A 26 -17.05 4.97 -4.90
N ARG A 27 -16.93 4.30 -3.76
CA ARG A 27 -16.90 4.91 -2.43
C ARG A 27 -15.82 4.28 -1.57
N TRP A 28 -15.34 5.05 -0.61
CA TRP A 28 -14.45 4.60 0.45
C TRP A 28 -15.28 4.16 1.63
N PHE A 29 -15.28 2.86 1.91
CA PHE A 29 -15.98 2.29 3.07
C PHE A 29 -15.04 2.24 4.26
N MET A 30 -15.56 2.54 5.44
CA MET A 30 -14.81 2.40 6.67
C MET A 30 -14.85 0.95 7.14
N GLN A 31 -13.70 0.40 7.52
CA GLN A 31 -13.60 -0.84 8.28
C GLN A 31 -13.29 -0.52 9.73
N GLU A 32 -13.74 -1.40 10.62
CA GLU A 32 -13.40 -1.38 12.03
C GLU A 32 -12.61 -2.63 12.39
N LEU A 33 -11.53 -2.44 13.16
CA LEU A 33 -10.76 -3.49 13.78
C LEU A 33 -11.42 -3.81 15.12
N VAL A 34 -11.83 -5.05 15.29
CA VAL A 34 -12.63 -5.48 16.43
C VAL A 34 -11.84 -6.44 17.30
N ASP A 35 -11.93 -6.22 18.61
CA ASP A 35 -11.38 -7.12 19.61
C ASP A 35 -12.18 -8.42 19.65
N LYS A 36 -11.48 -9.55 19.72
CA LYS A 36 -12.08 -10.89 19.78
C LYS A 36 -11.51 -11.68 20.95
N ASP A 37 -11.21 -10.99 22.04
CA ASP A 37 -10.70 -11.53 23.29
C ASP A 37 -9.45 -12.40 23.06
N GLU A 38 -9.59 -13.73 23.08
CA GLU A 38 -8.50 -14.67 22.90
C GLU A 38 -8.01 -14.78 21.43
N LEU A 39 -8.78 -14.29 20.47
CA LEU A 39 -8.43 -14.32 19.04
C LEU A 39 -7.78 -13.02 18.58
N PRO A 40 -6.90 -13.07 17.56
CA PRO A 40 -6.36 -11.87 16.95
C PRO A 40 -7.46 -10.91 16.47
N PRO A 41 -7.29 -9.58 16.63
CA PRO A 41 -8.25 -8.61 16.15
C PRO A 41 -8.58 -8.76 14.66
N VAL A 42 -9.84 -8.58 14.30
CA VAL A 42 -10.34 -8.81 12.93
C VAL A 42 -10.94 -7.54 12.35
N TRP A 43 -10.60 -7.25 11.09
CA TRP A 43 -11.23 -6.18 10.32
C TRP A 43 -12.60 -6.61 9.80
N ARG A 44 -13.61 -5.76 9.98
CA ARG A 44 -14.93 -5.92 9.35
C ARG A 44 -15.49 -4.60 8.87
N GLU A 45 -16.52 -4.63 8.03
CA GLU A 45 -17.20 -3.41 7.59
C GLU A 45 -17.84 -2.69 8.79
N ARG A 46 -17.53 -1.40 8.90
CA ARG A 46 -18.11 -0.52 9.91
C ARG A 46 -19.52 -0.13 9.49
N MET A 47 -20.42 -0.25 10.45
CA MET A 47 -21.80 0.18 10.32
C MET A 47 -22.06 1.28 11.34
N VAL A 48 -22.91 2.23 10.98
CA VAL A 48 -23.33 3.34 11.84
C VAL A 48 -24.86 3.36 11.96
N PRO A 49 -25.40 3.79 13.11
CA PRO A 49 -26.83 3.93 13.27
C PRO A 49 -27.34 5.03 12.34
N GLY A 50 -28.41 4.72 11.60
CA GLY A 50 -29.21 5.67 10.86
C GLY A 50 -30.46 6.07 11.64
N GLU A 51 -31.29 6.91 11.03
CA GLU A 51 -32.59 7.28 11.59
C GLU A 51 -33.50 6.05 11.74
N ASN A 52 -34.37 6.05 12.76
CA ASN A 52 -35.37 5.00 13.01
C ASN A 52 -34.78 3.58 13.11
N ASP A 53 -33.68 3.40 13.85
CA ASP A 53 -33.05 2.10 14.09
C ASP A 53 -32.52 1.41 12.80
N THR A 54 -32.36 2.19 11.72
CA THR A 54 -31.77 1.70 10.48
C THR A 54 -30.26 1.55 10.60
N VAL A 55 -29.69 0.66 9.80
CA VAL A 55 -28.24 0.43 9.75
C VAL A 55 -27.71 1.00 8.44
N ARG A 56 -26.67 1.84 8.52
CA ARG A 56 -26.00 2.40 7.35
C ARG A 56 -24.55 1.98 7.32
N ALA A 57 -24.01 1.79 6.12
CA ALA A 57 -22.57 1.66 5.95
C ALA A 57 -21.90 3.02 6.18
N ASP A 58 -20.76 3.03 6.87
CA ASP A 58 -19.92 4.21 7.02
C ASP A 58 -19.05 4.35 5.77
N HIS A 59 -19.35 5.32 4.91
CA HIS A 59 -18.66 5.50 3.64
C HIS A 59 -18.52 6.96 3.23
N TYR A 60 -17.52 7.24 2.39
CA TYR A 60 -17.12 8.58 1.96
C TYR A 60 -16.96 8.62 0.44
N PRO A 61 -17.23 9.77 -0.22
CA PRO A 61 -16.97 9.94 -1.66
C PRO A 61 -15.48 9.87 -1.98
N GLU A 62 -14.66 10.56 -1.19
CA GLU A 62 -13.26 10.83 -1.50
C GLU A 62 -12.34 10.14 -0.50
N ARG A 63 -11.11 9.88 -0.95
CA ARG A 63 -10.10 9.21 -0.14
C ARG A 63 -9.69 10.07 1.04
N GLU A 64 -9.46 11.35 0.79
CA GLU A 64 -8.95 12.33 1.74
C GLU A 64 -9.94 12.51 2.91
N THR A 65 -11.23 12.62 2.61
CA THR A 65 -12.28 12.68 3.64
C THR A 65 -12.39 11.39 4.44
N ALA A 66 -12.27 10.22 3.79
CA ALA A 66 -12.28 8.94 4.50
C ALA A 66 -11.08 8.78 5.44
N ILE A 67 -9.88 9.19 4.99
CA ILE A 67 -8.65 9.16 5.80
C ILE A 67 -8.76 10.15 6.96
N ALA A 68 -9.24 11.38 6.72
CA ALA A 68 -9.43 12.38 7.76
C ALA A 68 -10.41 11.90 8.83
N ALA A 69 -11.52 11.25 8.44
CA ALA A 69 -12.47 10.66 9.38
C ALA A 69 -11.83 9.56 10.25
N ALA A 70 -11.01 8.68 9.66
CA ALA A 70 -10.27 7.68 10.42
C ALA A 70 -9.24 8.30 11.37
N GLN A 71 -8.51 9.33 10.91
CA GLN A 71 -7.54 10.07 11.72
C GLN A 71 -8.19 10.83 12.88
N ALA A 72 -9.44 11.30 12.72
CA ALA A 72 -10.20 11.92 13.80
C ALA A 72 -10.71 10.91 14.83
N LEU A 73 -11.14 9.71 14.38
CA LEU A 73 -11.76 8.71 15.24
C LEU A 73 -10.73 7.83 15.98
N ASN A 74 -9.61 7.48 15.35
CA ASN A 74 -8.61 6.59 15.93
C ASN A 74 -8.03 7.09 17.27
N PRO A 75 -7.76 8.39 17.49
CA PRO A 75 -7.34 8.90 18.80
C PRO A 75 -8.37 8.66 19.90
N VAL A 76 -9.67 8.78 19.59
CA VAL A 76 -10.75 8.53 20.56
C VAL A 76 -10.81 7.04 20.91
N LEU A 77 -10.68 6.16 19.91
CA LEU A 77 -10.63 4.72 20.12
C LEU A 77 -9.40 4.28 20.91
N SER A 78 -8.23 4.87 20.60
CA SER A 78 -6.99 4.64 21.33
C SER A 78 -7.12 5.06 22.79
N ALA A 79 -7.65 6.26 23.07
CA ALA A 79 -7.93 6.70 24.44
C ALA A 79 -8.89 5.77 25.18
N ALA A 80 -9.91 5.24 24.49
CA ALA A 80 -10.83 4.26 25.06
C ALA A 80 -10.16 2.91 25.36
N VAL A 81 -9.18 2.48 24.57
CA VAL A 81 -8.35 1.30 24.88
C VAL A 81 -7.43 1.59 26.07
N SER A 82 -6.79 2.76 26.09
CA SER A 82 -5.93 3.20 27.19
C SER A 82 -6.68 3.44 28.50
N ALA A 83 -7.98 3.69 28.48
CA ALA A 83 -8.80 3.82 29.70
C ALA A 83 -9.23 2.48 30.31
N ARG A 84 -9.01 1.36 29.62
CA ARG A 84 -9.48 0.05 30.09
C ARG A 84 -8.66 -0.49 31.24
N THR A 85 -9.38 -1.06 32.21
CA THR A 85 -8.83 -1.91 33.25
C THR A 85 -8.47 -3.26 32.64
N MET A 86 -7.19 -3.46 32.36
CA MET A 86 -6.61 -4.67 31.81
C MET A 86 -5.23 -4.89 32.45
N ASP A 87 -4.73 -6.12 32.39
CA ASP A 87 -3.35 -6.39 32.72
C ASP A 87 -2.41 -5.47 31.87
N PRO A 88 -1.42 -4.78 32.47
CA PRO A 88 -0.57 -3.84 31.75
C PRO A 88 0.18 -4.45 30.56
N VAL A 89 0.60 -5.72 30.66
CA VAL A 89 1.33 -6.41 29.59
C VAL A 89 0.38 -6.77 28.46
N ALA A 90 -0.80 -7.32 28.78
CA ALA A 90 -1.84 -7.63 27.80
C ALA A 90 -2.31 -6.38 27.06
N LYS A 91 -2.48 -5.26 27.78
CA LYS A 91 -2.86 -3.97 27.22
C LYS A 91 -1.81 -3.44 26.25
N ARG A 92 -0.53 -3.47 26.63
CA ARG A 92 0.56 -3.06 25.74
C ARG A 92 0.61 -3.92 24.48
N SER A 93 0.38 -5.23 24.61
CA SER A 93 0.30 -6.14 23.47
C SER A 93 -0.86 -5.81 22.53
N LEU A 94 -2.01 -5.45 23.08
CA LEU A 94 -3.18 -5.06 22.30
C LEU A 94 -2.94 -3.77 21.52
N GLU A 95 -2.44 -2.72 22.17
CA GLU A 95 -2.06 -1.45 21.53
C GLU A 95 -1.16 -1.68 20.31
N LEU A 96 -0.19 -2.59 20.44
CA LEU A 96 0.71 -2.91 19.34
C LEU A 96 0.11 -3.70 18.20
N LYS A 97 -0.81 -4.60 18.49
CA LYS A 97 -1.56 -5.30 17.45
C LYS A 97 -2.39 -4.30 16.65
N ILE A 98 -2.95 -3.28 17.30
CA ILE A 98 -3.70 -2.21 16.65
C ILE A 98 -2.79 -1.41 15.72
N ASP A 99 -1.64 -0.95 16.22
CA ASP A 99 -0.70 -0.15 15.44
C ASP A 99 -0.15 -0.91 14.23
N LYS A 100 0.27 -2.17 14.43
CA LYS A 100 0.73 -3.03 13.34
C LYS A 100 -0.36 -3.22 12.28
N ALA A 101 -1.62 -3.37 12.70
CA ALA A 101 -2.75 -3.54 11.78
C ALA A 101 -3.03 -2.26 10.97
N LEU A 102 -2.99 -1.09 11.60
CA LEU A 102 -3.15 0.22 10.94
C LEU A 102 -2.00 0.49 9.97
N GLN A 103 -0.75 0.32 10.41
CA GLN A 103 0.43 0.50 9.59
C GLN A 103 0.42 -0.42 8.37
N ALA A 104 0.00 -1.68 8.53
CA ALA A 104 -0.13 -2.62 7.42
C ALA A 104 -1.15 -2.14 6.37
N LYS A 105 -2.29 -1.59 6.80
CA LYS A 105 -3.32 -1.03 5.90
C LYS A 105 -2.81 0.21 5.16
N GLN A 106 -2.18 1.13 5.87
CA GLN A 106 -1.61 2.34 5.29
C GLN A 106 -0.55 1.99 4.23
N ARG A 107 0.41 1.12 4.58
CA ARG A 107 1.48 0.70 3.67
C ARG A 107 0.95 0.04 2.40
N LEU A 108 -0.07 -0.82 2.51
CA LEU A 108 -0.66 -1.46 1.33
C LEU A 108 -1.33 -0.45 0.40
N LEU A 109 -1.98 0.56 0.96
CA LEU A 109 -2.61 1.63 0.20
C LEU A 109 -1.57 2.52 -0.49
N GLU A 110 -0.54 2.93 0.24
CA GLU A 110 0.56 3.77 -0.30
C GLU A 110 1.34 3.03 -1.40
N GLU A 111 1.63 1.73 -1.22
CA GLU A 111 2.24 0.89 -2.27
C GLU A 111 1.44 0.95 -3.57
N GLU A 112 0.11 0.79 -3.50
CA GLU A 112 -0.76 0.78 -4.68
C GLU A 112 -0.88 2.16 -5.33
N VAL A 113 -0.88 3.24 -4.55
CA VAL A 113 -0.83 4.62 -5.07
C VAL A 113 0.46 4.87 -5.84
N LEU A 114 1.61 4.44 -5.30
CA LEU A 114 2.90 4.58 -5.97
C LEU A 114 2.95 3.76 -7.27
N MET A 115 2.45 2.52 -7.23
CA MET A 115 2.38 1.68 -8.43
C MET A 115 1.48 2.28 -9.51
N LEU A 116 0.35 2.89 -9.14
CA LEU A 116 -0.54 3.56 -10.09
C LEU A 116 0.14 4.77 -10.73
N ARG A 117 0.76 5.64 -9.94
CA ARG A 117 1.50 6.81 -10.45
C ARG A 117 2.58 6.40 -11.43
N GLU A 118 3.34 5.35 -11.10
CA GLU A 118 4.39 4.87 -11.97
C GLU A 118 3.85 4.19 -13.23
N ALA A 119 2.72 3.48 -13.16
CA ALA A 119 2.03 2.95 -14.33
C ALA A 119 1.63 4.10 -15.29
N GLN A 120 0.99 5.16 -14.78
CA GLN A 120 0.64 6.33 -15.57
C GLN A 120 1.87 7.00 -16.18
N ARG A 121 2.92 7.21 -15.38
CA ARG A 121 4.18 7.85 -15.83
C ARG A 121 4.90 7.05 -16.93
N ARG A 122 4.81 5.71 -16.93
CA ARG A 122 5.40 4.85 -17.99
C ARG A 122 4.74 5.04 -19.34
N HIS A 123 3.49 5.47 -19.35
CA HIS A 123 2.65 5.61 -20.54
C HIS A 123 2.22 7.06 -20.76
N ALA A 124 2.93 8.02 -20.17
CA ALA A 124 2.64 9.44 -20.32
C ALA A 124 2.80 9.92 -21.77
N ASP A 125 3.67 9.28 -22.54
CA ASP A 125 3.96 9.62 -23.94
C ASP A 125 3.23 8.71 -24.95
N ASP A 126 2.44 7.74 -24.48
CA ASP A 126 1.70 6.83 -25.34
C ASP A 126 0.65 7.59 -26.16
N ALA A 127 0.40 7.15 -27.39
CA ALA A 127 -0.67 7.71 -28.21
C ALA A 127 -2.03 7.39 -27.58
N ARG A 128 -2.88 8.42 -27.42
CA ARG A 128 -4.24 8.24 -26.91
C ARG A 128 -5.10 7.77 -28.08
N PRO A 129 -5.86 6.67 -27.93
CA PRO A 129 -6.70 6.19 -29.02
C PRO A 129 -7.81 7.20 -29.30
N ASP A 130 -8.06 7.49 -30.58
CA ASP A 130 -9.21 8.30 -30.98
C ASP A 130 -10.50 7.55 -30.62
N PRO A 131 -11.44 8.17 -29.88
CA PRO A 131 -12.73 7.56 -29.55
C PRO A 131 -13.45 6.93 -30.74
N SER A 132 -13.33 7.50 -31.94
CA SER A 132 -13.98 6.98 -33.16
C SER A 132 -13.31 5.70 -33.69
N SER A 133 -12.01 5.55 -33.44
CA SER A 133 -11.19 4.43 -33.90
C SER A 133 -11.32 3.15 -33.06
N LEU A 134 -11.93 3.25 -31.87
CA LEU A 134 -12.14 2.10 -30.99
C LEU A 134 -13.01 1.05 -31.70
N LYS A 135 -12.53 -0.20 -31.72
CA LYS A 135 -13.29 -1.36 -32.18
C LYS A 135 -14.01 -1.97 -30.99
N LEU A 136 -15.35 -1.95 -30.98
CA LEU A 136 -16.16 -2.53 -29.91
C LEU A 136 -17.11 -3.59 -30.49
N ALA A 137 -17.44 -4.59 -29.68
CA ALA A 137 -18.61 -5.42 -29.94
C ALA A 137 -19.89 -4.55 -29.99
N PRO A 138 -20.88 -4.87 -30.84
CA PRO A 138 -22.09 -4.07 -31.00
C PRO A 138 -22.81 -3.72 -29.68
N GLU A 139 -22.80 -4.64 -28.71
CA GLU A 139 -23.45 -4.47 -27.41
C GLU A 139 -22.71 -3.51 -26.46
N SER A 140 -21.44 -3.23 -26.76
CA SER A 140 -20.56 -2.34 -26.00
C SER A 140 -20.53 -0.92 -26.55
N GLU A 141 -21.07 -0.66 -27.75
CA GLU A 141 -21.06 0.66 -28.39
C GLU A 141 -21.66 1.77 -27.52
N ARG A 142 -22.71 1.45 -26.77
CA ARG A 142 -23.31 2.37 -25.78
C ARG A 142 -22.36 2.87 -24.70
N TYR A 143 -21.21 2.22 -24.51
CA TYR A 143 -20.18 2.57 -23.53
C TYR A 143 -18.94 3.23 -24.16
N ARG A 144 -18.96 3.52 -25.47
CA ARG A 144 -17.80 4.08 -26.20
C ARG A 144 -17.23 5.32 -25.54
N GLN A 145 -18.09 6.27 -25.14
CA GLN A 145 -17.65 7.52 -24.51
C GLN A 145 -16.95 7.29 -23.17
N ASP A 146 -17.57 6.50 -22.28
CA ASP A 146 -17.01 6.16 -20.96
C ASP A 146 -15.65 5.44 -21.10
N LEU A 147 -15.56 4.50 -22.04
CA LEU A 147 -14.30 3.82 -22.35
C LEU A 147 -13.24 4.80 -22.90
N ALA A 148 -13.63 5.70 -23.80
CA ALA A 148 -12.71 6.66 -24.40
C ALA A 148 -12.16 7.65 -23.36
N GLU A 149 -12.99 8.12 -22.42
CA GLU A 149 -12.55 8.96 -21.29
C GLU A 149 -11.51 8.25 -20.42
N GLN A 150 -11.73 6.96 -20.12
CA GLN A 150 -10.76 6.16 -19.37
C GLN A 150 -9.45 5.95 -20.14
N LEU A 151 -9.52 5.72 -21.46
CA LEU A 151 -8.34 5.52 -22.30
C LEU A 151 -7.59 6.83 -22.60
N ALA A 152 -8.24 7.98 -22.49
CA ALA A 152 -7.56 9.27 -22.57
C ALA A 152 -6.61 9.48 -21.38
N GLU A 153 -7.02 9.05 -20.18
CA GLU A 153 -6.19 9.09 -18.97
C GLU A 153 -5.17 7.94 -18.91
N MET A 154 -5.60 6.72 -19.25
CA MET A 154 -4.82 5.50 -19.14
C MET A 154 -4.89 4.69 -20.46
N PRO A 155 -4.12 5.09 -21.49
CA PRO A 155 -4.20 4.49 -22.84
C PRO A 155 -3.79 3.01 -22.89
N TYR A 156 -3.10 2.53 -21.86
CA TYR A 156 -2.63 1.16 -21.71
C TYR A 156 -3.67 0.19 -21.14
N LEU A 157 -4.88 0.65 -20.77
CA LEU A 157 -5.90 -0.22 -20.17
C LEU A 157 -6.32 -1.35 -21.13
N LYS A 158 -6.39 -2.57 -20.60
CA LYS A 158 -6.88 -3.77 -21.29
C LYS A 158 -8.18 -4.28 -20.67
N VAL A 159 -8.61 -3.70 -19.55
CA VAL A 159 -9.89 -3.97 -18.87
C VAL A 159 -10.44 -2.66 -18.35
N ALA A 160 -11.70 -2.36 -18.65
CA ALA A 160 -12.35 -1.13 -18.20
C ALA A 160 -13.71 -1.43 -17.56
N LYS A 161 -14.06 -0.65 -16.52
CA LYS A 161 -15.38 -0.67 -15.89
C LYS A 161 -16.18 0.50 -16.43
N VAL A 162 -17.27 0.22 -17.13
CA VAL A 162 -18.09 1.20 -17.86
C VAL A 162 -19.53 1.20 -17.36
N GLY A 163 -20.30 2.23 -17.74
CA GLY A 163 -21.71 2.43 -17.39
C GLY A 163 -21.96 3.51 -16.36
N ARG A 164 -20.99 4.42 -16.13
CA ARG A 164 -21.10 5.49 -15.12
C ARG A 164 -22.20 6.52 -15.43
N SER A 165 -22.50 6.73 -16.71
CA SER A 165 -23.43 7.76 -17.20
C SER A 165 -24.91 7.38 -17.11
N ASN A 166 -25.23 6.11 -16.84
CA ASN A 166 -26.61 5.67 -16.72
C ASN A 166 -27.00 5.70 -15.25
N SER A 167 -28.09 6.39 -14.90
CA SER A 167 -28.65 6.56 -13.54
C SER A 167 -29.00 5.28 -12.77
N ARG A 168 -28.56 4.11 -13.26
CA ARG A 168 -28.65 2.81 -12.64
C ARG A 168 -27.23 2.39 -12.23
N TRP A 169 -27.06 1.93 -10.99
CA TRP A 169 -25.83 1.34 -10.45
C TRP A 169 -25.46 -0.01 -11.11
N THR A 170 -25.61 -0.11 -12.44
CA THR A 170 -25.33 -1.29 -13.24
C THR A 170 -24.08 -1.03 -14.07
N TYR A 171 -22.94 -1.37 -13.49
CA TYR A 171 -21.67 -1.33 -14.18
C TYR A 171 -21.49 -2.58 -15.05
N ALA A 172 -20.74 -2.41 -16.13
CA ALA A 172 -20.25 -3.50 -16.95
C ALA A 172 -18.71 -3.48 -17.02
N LEU A 173 -18.12 -4.63 -17.30
CA LEU A 173 -16.72 -4.76 -17.67
C LEU A 173 -16.59 -5.07 -19.15
N VAL A 174 -15.64 -4.41 -19.79
CA VAL A 174 -15.19 -4.72 -21.15
C VAL A 174 -13.70 -5.04 -21.14
N PHE A 175 -13.29 -5.98 -21.97
CA PHE A 175 -11.92 -6.48 -22.09
C PHE A 175 -11.40 -6.24 -23.49
N LEU A 176 -10.15 -5.80 -23.62
CA LEU A 176 -9.47 -5.70 -24.90
C LEU A 176 -9.00 -7.09 -25.34
N GLY A 177 -9.49 -7.55 -26.48
CA GLY A 177 -9.09 -8.79 -27.13
C GLY A 177 -7.73 -8.70 -27.81
N LEU A 178 -7.18 -9.86 -28.20
CA LEU A 178 -5.91 -9.94 -28.95
C LEU A 178 -6.01 -9.36 -30.37
N ASP A 179 -7.22 -9.29 -30.90
CA ASP A 179 -7.57 -8.66 -32.18
C ASP A 179 -7.69 -7.13 -32.09
N GLY A 180 -7.47 -6.56 -30.90
CA GLY A 180 -7.62 -5.14 -30.64
C GLY A 180 -9.08 -4.68 -30.57
N ALA A 181 -10.03 -5.61 -30.44
CA ALA A 181 -11.44 -5.29 -30.26
C ALA A 181 -11.87 -5.45 -28.80
N TRP A 182 -12.68 -4.52 -28.32
CA TRP A 182 -13.28 -4.57 -26.99
C TRP A 182 -14.46 -5.54 -26.99
N SER A 183 -14.47 -6.42 -26.00
CA SER A 183 -15.48 -7.47 -25.82
C SER A 183 -16.89 -6.90 -25.65
N LYS A 184 -17.89 -7.78 -25.78
CA LYS A 184 -19.25 -7.53 -25.25
C LYS A 184 -19.20 -7.19 -23.75
N PRO A 185 -20.21 -6.49 -23.20
CA PRO A 185 -20.20 -6.08 -21.81
C PRO A 185 -20.55 -7.25 -20.88
N TYR A 186 -19.75 -7.41 -19.82
CA TYR A 186 -20.00 -8.38 -18.75
C TYR A 186 -20.52 -7.66 -17.51
N HIS A 187 -21.49 -8.25 -16.81
CA HIS A 187 -22.00 -7.65 -15.57
C HIS A 187 -20.89 -7.49 -14.52
N ALA A 188 -20.75 -6.29 -13.96
CA ALA A 188 -19.73 -6.00 -12.96
C ALA A 188 -20.28 -6.19 -11.54
N GLY A 189 -19.97 -7.31 -10.90
CA GLY A 189 -20.06 -7.46 -9.44
C GLY A 189 -18.79 -6.99 -8.73
N GLU A 190 -18.71 -7.15 -7.40
CA GLU A 190 -17.56 -6.71 -6.58
C GLU A 190 -16.20 -7.18 -7.11
N LYS A 191 -16.10 -8.49 -7.41
CA LYS A 191 -14.86 -9.07 -7.93
C LYS A 191 -14.47 -8.50 -9.29
N ALA A 192 -15.45 -8.22 -10.14
CA ALA A 192 -15.24 -7.67 -11.47
C ALA A 192 -14.80 -6.20 -11.37
N ALA A 193 -15.46 -5.40 -10.54
CA ALA A 193 -15.06 -4.01 -10.29
C ALA A 193 -13.65 -3.92 -9.68
N LEU A 194 -13.30 -4.82 -8.76
CA LEU A 194 -11.94 -4.92 -8.21
C LEU A 194 -10.90 -5.32 -9.27
N THR A 195 -11.29 -6.14 -10.25
CA THR A 195 -10.42 -6.50 -11.38
C THR A 195 -10.13 -5.28 -12.25
N ALA A 196 -11.15 -4.47 -12.56
CA ALA A 196 -10.95 -3.24 -13.31
C ALA A 196 -10.09 -2.22 -12.55
N GLU A 197 -10.28 -2.09 -11.23
CA GLU A 197 -9.45 -1.19 -10.42
C GLU A 197 -7.98 -1.62 -10.44
N ARG A 198 -7.71 -2.92 -10.31
CA ARG A 198 -6.35 -3.47 -10.42
C ARG A 198 -5.77 -3.36 -11.82
N ALA A 199 -6.60 -3.33 -12.86
CA ALA A 199 -6.17 -3.18 -14.25
C ALA A 199 -5.45 -1.86 -14.49
N LYS A 200 -5.89 -0.77 -13.83
CA LYS A 200 -5.24 0.55 -13.86
C LYS A 200 -3.76 0.51 -13.49
N ILE A 201 -3.39 -0.42 -12.61
CA ILE A 201 -1.99 -0.66 -12.23
C ILE A 201 -1.39 -1.75 -13.12
N ALA A 202 -2.00 -2.94 -13.14
CA ALA A 202 -1.40 -4.13 -13.75
C ALA A 202 -1.10 -3.94 -15.23
N ASN A 203 -2.01 -3.32 -15.99
CA ASN A 203 -1.83 -3.18 -17.43
C ASN A 203 -0.72 -2.19 -17.78
N GLY A 204 -0.44 -1.17 -16.94
CA GLY A 204 0.69 -0.25 -17.15
C GLY A 204 2.07 -0.88 -16.87
N PHE A 205 2.07 -2.14 -16.43
CA PHE A 205 3.27 -2.98 -16.33
C PHE A 205 3.21 -4.20 -17.25
N ASP A 206 2.28 -4.20 -18.22
CA ASP A 206 1.99 -5.34 -19.11
C ASP A 206 1.65 -6.64 -18.38
N LEU A 207 1.05 -6.52 -17.20
CA LEU A 207 0.57 -7.65 -16.41
C LEU A 207 -0.95 -7.82 -16.55
N SER A 208 -1.40 -9.05 -16.36
CA SER A 208 -2.82 -9.36 -16.35
C SER A 208 -3.51 -8.83 -15.08
N ALA A 209 -4.67 -8.19 -15.26
CA ALA A 209 -5.52 -7.72 -14.18
C ALA A 209 -6.24 -8.86 -13.43
N THR A 210 -6.38 -10.04 -14.06
CA THR A 210 -7.07 -11.20 -13.47
C THR A 210 -6.13 -12.12 -12.69
N ALA A 211 -4.82 -11.89 -12.76
CA ALA A 211 -3.83 -12.65 -12.02
C ALA A 211 -3.94 -12.41 -10.50
N HIS A 212 -3.34 -13.32 -9.71
CA HIS A 212 -3.32 -13.19 -8.26
C HIS A 212 -2.61 -11.89 -7.85
N TRP A 213 -3.33 -10.96 -7.22
CA TRP A 213 -2.86 -9.61 -6.96
C TRP A 213 -1.54 -9.53 -6.19
N GLY A 214 -1.37 -10.39 -5.18
CA GLY A 214 -0.10 -10.46 -4.44
C GLY A 214 1.10 -10.87 -5.30
N LYS A 215 0.89 -11.68 -6.34
CA LYS A 215 1.95 -12.06 -7.30
C LYS A 215 2.18 -10.96 -8.33
N THR A 216 1.11 -10.30 -8.79
CA THR A 216 1.20 -9.12 -9.66
C THR A 216 2.01 -8.02 -9.00
N LYS A 217 1.71 -7.64 -7.75
CA LYS A 217 2.48 -6.63 -7.00
C LYS A 217 3.95 -7.04 -6.81
N ALA A 218 4.23 -8.30 -6.48
CA ALA A 218 5.60 -8.81 -6.40
C ALA A 218 6.35 -8.66 -7.75
N ARG A 219 5.69 -8.96 -8.87
CA ARG A 219 6.26 -8.78 -10.20
C ARG A 219 6.50 -7.30 -10.54
N ILE A 220 5.57 -6.42 -10.18
CA ILE A 220 5.76 -4.96 -10.32
C ILE A 220 6.99 -4.50 -9.55
N ARG A 221 7.13 -4.91 -8.28
CA ARG A 221 8.34 -4.62 -7.49
C ARG A 221 9.62 -5.06 -8.21
N GLN A 222 9.62 -6.26 -8.83
CA GLN A 222 10.77 -6.72 -9.61
C GLN A 222 11.05 -5.85 -10.84
N ILE A 223 10.02 -5.37 -11.54
CA ILE A 223 10.16 -4.46 -12.68
C ILE A 223 10.73 -3.10 -12.24
N LEU A 224 10.34 -2.63 -11.05
CA LEU A 224 10.78 -1.33 -10.51
C LEU A 224 12.19 -1.36 -9.91
N LEU A 225 12.74 -2.54 -9.60
CA LEU A 225 14.05 -2.66 -8.95
C LEU A 225 15.22 -2.04 -9.74
N PRO A 226 15.41 -2.31 -11.04
CA PRO A 226 16.53 -1.73 -11.79
C PRO A 226 16.52 -0.20 -11.78
N ARG A 227 15.34 0.40 -11.64
CA ARG A 227 15.15 1.85 -11.54
C ARG A 227 15.50 2.41 -10.16
N ALA A 228 15.30 1.66 -9.10
CA ALA A 228 15.79 2.05 -7.78
C ALA A 228 17.32 2.19 -7.76
N ASN A 229 18.03 1.37 -8.56
CA ASN A 229 19.48 1.52 -8.75
C ASN A 229 19.85 2.74 -9.61
N GLN A 230 18.94 3.25 -10.45
CA GLN A 230 19.15 4.51 -11.17
C GLN A 230 19.08 5.72 -10.24
N LEU A 231 18.36 5.65 -9.12
CA LEU A 231 18.38 6.70 -8.10
C LEU A 231 19.78 6.90 -7.52
N LEU A 232 20.58 5.83 -7.40
CA LEU A 232 21.98 5.91 -6.98
C LEU A 232 22.88 6.64 -7.98
N GLN A 233 22.40 6.87 -9.21
CA GLN A 233 23.14 7.61 -10.25
C GLN A 233 22.81 9.10 -10.22
N MET A 234 21.83 9.55 -9.45
CA MET A 234 21.49 10.97 -9.33
C MET A 234 22.54 11.69 -8.48
N ALA A 235 23.09 12.80 -8.99
CA ALA A 235 24.15 13.55 -8.32
C ALA A 235 23.76 14.04 -6.90
N SER A 236 22.50 14.43 -6.71
CA SER A 236 21.95 14.83 -5.40
C SER A 236 21.95 13.68 -4.40
N VAL A 237 21.54 12.48 -4.84
CA VAL A 237 21.55 11.26 -4.03
C VAL A 237 22.98 10.82 -3.75
N GLN A 238 23.87 10.85 -4.74
CA GLN A 238 25.29 10.52 -4.55
C GLN A 238 25.97 11.42 -3.52
N ARG A 239 25.70 12.73 -3.55
CA ARG A 239 26.25 13.67 -2.57
C ARG A 239 25.75 13.36 -1.15
N LEU A 240 24.45 13.13 -1.00
CA LEU A 240 23.85 12.76 0.29
C LEU A 240 24.42 11.45 0.83
N LEU A 241 24.60 10.46 -0.03
CA LEU A 241 25.19 9.17 0.34
C LEU A 241 26.68 9.27 0.66
N ALA A 242 27.42 10.15 -0.01
CA ALA A 242 28.81 10.44 0.32
C ALA A 242 28.95 11.14 1.68
N GLU A 243 28.07 12.10 1.99
CA GLU A 243 28.03 12.76 3.30
C GLU A 243 27.65 11.78 4.42
N ALA A 244 26.69 10.90 4.18
CA ALA A 244 26.33 9.83 5.11
C ALA A 244 27.52 8.89 5.36
N LEU A 245 28.19 8.45 4.29
CA LEU A 245 29.37 7.59 4.42
C LEU A 245 30.52 8.28 5.18
N ALA A 246 30.73 9.58 4.94
CA ALA A 246 31.73 10.37 5.64
C ALA A 246 31.45 10.52 7.15
N ARG A 247 30.17 10.44 7.55
CA ARG A 247 29.75 10.37 8.97
C ARG A 247 29.85 8.96 9.56
N GLY A 248 30.21 7.97 8.77
CA GLY A 248 30.24 6.56 9.17
C GLY A 248 28.87 5.86 9.05
N ASP A 249 27.88 6.50 8.45
CA ASP A 249 26.56 5.91 8.21
C ASP A 249 26.64 4.95 7.01
N HIS A 250 26.29 3.69 7.25
CA HIS A 250 26.28 2.63 6.22
C HIS A 250 24.85 2.23 5.83
N VAL A 251 23.84 2.66 6.59
CA VAL A 251 22.43 2.56 6.23
C VAL A 251 21.76 3.90 6.45
N LEU A 252 21.13 4.44 5.41
CA LEU A 252 20.32 5.64 5.48
C LEU A 252 18.87 5.30 5.12
N VAL A 253 17.96 5.64 6.01
CA VAL A 253 16.53 5.36 5.83
C VAL A 253 15.78 6.66 5.59
N SER A 254 14.96 6.71 4.55
CA SER A 254 14.00 7.80 4.39
C SER A 254 12.78 7.41 3.59
N ASN A 255 11.59 7.83 4.05
CA ASN A 255 10.31 7.64 3.37
C ASN A 255 10.06 6.21 2.87
N GLY A 256 10.57 5.21 3.62
CA GLY A 256 10.42 3.79 3.32
C GLY A 256 11.45 3.20 2.36
N ILE A 257 12.38 4.03 1.89
CA ILE A 257 13.54 3.64 1.10
C ILE A 257 14.75 3.53 2.03
N VAL A 258 15.54 2.48 1.83
CA VAL A 258 16.76 2.23 2.60
C VAL A 258 17.93 2.20 1.64
N PHE A 259 18.79 3.20 1.74
CA PHE A 259 20.09 3.18 1.10
C PHE A 259 21.03 2.35 1.98
N TRP A 260 21.64 1.34 1.40
CA TRP A 260 22.39 0.30 2.10
C TRP A 260 23.77 0.18 1.47
N TYR A 261 24.82 0.55 2.21
CA TYR A 261 26.20 0.49 1.75
C TYR A 261 26.86 -0.82 2.16
N GLU A 262 27.40 -1.56 1.19
CA GLU A 262 28.24 -2.73 1.45
C GLU A 262 29.69 -2.44 1.03
N PRO A 263 30.63 -2.29 1.99
CA PRO A 263 32.03 -2.05 1.69
C PRO A 263 32.73 -3.29 1.11
N GLU A 264 32.32 -4.49 1.54
CA GLU A 264 32.90 -5.74 1.08
C GLU A 264 32.24 -6.25 -0.22
N GLY A 265 33.07 -6.64 -1.19
CA GLY A 265 32.62 -7.18 -2.49
C GLY A 265 32.42 -6.13 -3.60
N GLY A 266 32.68 -4.85 -3.34
CA GLY A 266 32.70 -3.80 -4.38
C GLY A 266 31.33 -3.39 -4.93
N ILE A 267 30.23 -3.74 -4.25
CA ILE A 267 28.87 -3.46 -4.73
C ILE A 267 28.45 -2.00 -4.41
N GLY A 268 28.98 -1.39 -3.35
CA GLY A 268 28.68 0.00 -2.98
C GLY A 268 27.28 0.19 -2.41
N TRP A 269 26.69 1.37 -2.62
CA TRP A 269 25.32 1.67 -2.18
C TRP A 269 24.29 0.85 -2.96
N GLN A 270 23.27 0.36 -2.27
CA GLN A 270 22.12 -0.37 -2.81
C GLN A 270 20.83 0.24 -2.30
N VAL A 271 19.74 0.10 -3.05
CA VAL A 271 18.41 0.53 -2.59
C VAL A 271 17.58 -0.67 -2.14
N LYS A 272 17.14 -0.62 -0.89
CA LYS A 272 16.22 -1.54 -0.23
C LYS A 272 14.98 -0.77 0.23
N SER A 273 14.01 -1.47 0.81
CA SER A 273 12.79 -0.87 1.38
C SER A 273 12.67 -1.22 2.85
N THR A 274 12.07 -0.36 3.68
CA THR A 274 11.81 -0.72 5.09
C THR A 274 10.49 -1.48 5.19
N SER A 275 10.34 -2.28 6.25
CA SER A 275 9.02 -2.78 6.64
C SER A 275 8.22 -1.83 7.54
N SER A 276 8.82 -0.71 7.99
CA SER A 276 8.27 0.24 8.96
C SER A 276 8.86 1.64 8.72
N THR A 277 8.01 2.65 8.58
CA THR A 277 8.41 4.06 8.34
C THR A 277 8.05 5.02 9.46
N LYS A 278 7.41 4.53 10.54
CA LYS A 278 7.09 5.35 11.71
C LYS A 278 7.29 4.53 12.97
N ASP A 279 7.68 5.21 14.04
CA ASP A 279 7.60 4.75 15.42
C ASP A 279 6.15 4.29 15.70
N SER A 280 5.84 3.02 15.40
CA SER A 280 4.59 2.39 15.76
C SER A 280 4.63 2.12 17.26
N GLU A 281 3.72 2.72 18.01
CA GLU A 281 3.74 2.75 19.47
C GLU A 281 3.70 1.33 20.05
N GLY A 282 4.91 0.88 20.40
CA GLY A 282 5.21 -0.33 21.15
C GLY A 282 6.18 -1.31 20.48
N ALA A 283 6.61 -0.99 19.28
CA ALA A 283 7.96 -1.26 18.85
C ALA A 283 8.66 0.10 18.76
N THR A 284 9.25 0.56 19.86
CA THR A 284 10.10 1.75 19.80
C THR A 284 11.25 1.40 18.85
N ILE A 285 11.38 2.14 17.74
CA ILE A 285 12.55 1.98 16.88
C ILE A 285 13.74 2.31 17.76
N TRP A 286 14.59 1.32 17.95
CA TRP A 286 15.77 1.50 18.77
C TRP A 286 16.76 2.29 17.94
N LYS A 287 16.82 3.61 18.19
CA LYS A 287 17.59 4.59 17.38
C LYS A 287 19.08 4.26 17.27
N GLU A 288 19.59 3.46 18.21
CA GLU A 288 20.95 2.97 18.24
C GLU A 288 20.89 1.45 18.23
N GLY A 289 21.56 0.78 17.28
CA GLY A 289 21.51 -0.68 17.18
C GLY A 289 22.04 -1.16 15.84
N THR A 290 22.29 -2.46 15.73
CA THR A 290 22.93 -3.03 14.55
C THR A 290 21.95 -3.87 13.76
N ILE A 291 21.95 -3.69 12.44
CA ILE A 291 21.25 -4.58 11.51
C ILE A 291 22.21 -5.71 11.16
N LEU A 292 21.83 -6.94 11.50
CA LEU A 292 22.56 -8.13 11.09
C LEU A 292 22.00 -8.62 9.74
N SER A 293 22.73 -8.36 8.66
CA SER A 293 22.38 -8.90 7.35
C SER A 293 22.97 -10.30 7.19
N THR A 294 22.12 -11.30 7.40
CA THR A 294 22.45 -12.72 7.13
C THR A 294 21.99 -13.20 5.76
N ASN A 295 21.34 -12.34 4.98
CA ASN A 295 20.78 -12.66 3.66
C ASN A 295 20.70 -11.41 2.76
N HIS A 296 20.39 -11.62 1.48
CA HIS A 296 20.24 -10.56 0.49
C HIS A 296 18.78 -10.07 0.35
N GLY A 297 18.05 -9.99 1.47
CA GLY A 297 16.65 -9.57 1.50
C GLY A 297 16.45 -8.10 1.11
N ARG A 298 15.36 -7.83 0.41
CA ARG A 298 14.98 -6.49 -0.11
C ARG A 298 14.27 -5.59 0.90
N LEU A 299 13.69 -6.19 1.93
CA LEU A 299 13.11 -5.50 3.06
C LEU A 299 14.11 -5.48 4.22
N VAL A 300 14.36 -4.30 4.75
CA VAL A 300 15.09 -4.10 5.99
C VAL A 300 14.07 -3.96 7.12
N VAL A 301 14.16 -4.86 8.08
CA VAL A 301 13.49 -4.74 9.37
C VAL A 301 14.47 -4.02 10.28
N LEU A 302 14.13 -2.78 10.68
CA LEU A 302 14.97 -2.01 11.59
C LEU A 302 14.94 -2.61 13.00
N PRO A 303 16.00 -2.43 13.80
CA PRO A 303 16.00 -2.84 15.20
C PRO A 303 14.85 -2.19 15.97
N TYR A 304 14.21 -2.97 16.83
CA TYR A 304 13.11 -2.49 17.66
C TYR A 304 13.03 -3.28 18.96
N ILE A 305 12.42 -2.69 19.98
CA ILE A 305 12.17 -3.37 21.26
C ILE A 305 10.76 -3.98 21.20
N LYS A 306 10.62 -5.28 21.48
CA LYS A 306 9.32 -5.96 21.57
C LYS A 306 8.53 -5.52 22.81
N GLU A 307 7.25 -5.92 22.82
CA GLU A 307 6.29 -5.81 23.91
C GLU A 307 6.81 -6.24 25.28
N ASN A 308 7.58 -7.32 25.30
CA ASN A 308 8.16 -7.92 26.49
C ASN A 308 9.51 -7.29 26.91
N GLY A 309 9.91 -6.18 26.28
CA GLY A 309 11.20 -5.52 26.51
C GLY A 309 12.39 -6.19 25.82
N GLU A 310 12.17 -7.27 25.06
CA GLU A 310 13.23 -7.99 24.35
C GLU A 310 13.72 -7.17 23.15
N PRO A 311 15.02 -6.79 23.09
CA PRO A 311 15.57 -6.09 21.95
C PRO A 311 15.68 -7.04 20.76
N ILE A 312 15.13 -6.62 19.61
CA ILE A 312 15.24 -7.34 18.36
C ILE A 312 16.23 -6.65 17.45
N ARG A 313 17.28 -7.39 17.10
CA ARG A 313 18.23 -6.95 16.09
C ARG A 313 17.54 -6.78 14.75
N GLY A 314 17.95 -5.74 14.03
CA GLY A 314 17.49 -5.53 12.67
C GLY A 314 17.95 -6.68 11.78
N HIS A 315 17.17 -7.01 10.76
CA HIS A 315 17.49 -8.06 9.82
C HIS A 315 16.90 -7.77 8.44
N THR A 316 17.43 -8.43 7.42
CA THR A 316 16.90 -8.37 6.06
C THR A 316 15.96 -9.53 5.77
N LYS A 317 14.92 -9.31 4.96
CA LYS A 317 14.02 -10.36 4.45
C LYS A 317 13.45 -9.98 3.09
N ASN A 318 12.76 -10.91 2.43
CA ASN A 318 11.99 -10.62 1.22
C ASN A 318 10.52 -10.29 1.57
N GLY A 319 9.83 -9.59 0.66
CA GLY A 319 8.41 -9.28 0.82
C GLY A 319 7.50 -10.50 0.69
N PRO A 320 6.23 -10.40 1.10
CA PRO A 320 5.26 -11.46 0.86
C PRO A 320 5.20 -11.81 -0.63
N ASN A 321 5.27 -13.12 -0.93
CA ASN A 321 5.31 -13.71 -2.29
C ASN A 321 6.60 -13.47 -3.10
N ASP A 322 7.66 -12.92 -2.52
CA ASP A 322 8.97 -12.73 -3.19
C ASP A 322 9.92 -13.95 -3.02
N GLY A 323 9.46 -15.03 -2.38
CA GLY A 323 10.28 -16.19 -2.01
C GLY A 323 11.21 -15.92 -0.82
N ARG A 324 12.00 -16.93 -0.40
CA ARG A 324 13.00 -16.74 0.66
C ARG A 324 14.15 -15.86 0.14
N ALA A 325 14.66 -14.97 0.99
CA ALA A 325 15.87 -14.21 0.68
C ALA A 325 17.06 -15.18 0.55
N LEU A 326 17.93 -14.93 -0.42
CA LEU A 326 19.14 -15.74 -0.61
C LEU A 326 20.03 -15.57 0.62
N PRO A 327 20.42 -16.66 1.31
CA PRO A 327 21.28 -16.57 2.48
C PRO A 327 22.68 -16.09 2.08
N ARG A 328 23.32 -15.34 2.98
CA ARG A 328 24.75 -15.05 2.88
C ARG A 328 25.55 -16.23 3.42
N HIS A 329 26.80 -16.33 3.00
CA HIS A 329 27.76 -17.17 3.70
C HIS A 329 27.96 -16.62 5.13
N PRO A 330 28.10 -17.47 6.17
CA PRO A 330 28.30 -17.02 7.55
C PRO A 330 29.46 -16.03 7.74
N ASP A 331 30.56 -16.24 7.02
CA ASP A 331 31.74 -15.35 7.07
C ASP A 331 31.47 -13.97 6.43
N HIS A 332 30.35 -13.81 5.72
CA HIS A 332 29.94 -12.58 5.03
C HIS A 332 28.78 -11.90 5.74
N TYR A 333 28.48 -12.28 6.99
CA TYR A 333 27.47 -11.60 7.79
C TYR A 333 27.95 -10.20 8.12
N VAL A 334 27.13 -9.22 7.77
CA VAL A 334 27.48 -7.81 7.96
C VAL A 334 26.63 -7.25 9.08
N GLU A 335 27.31 -6.74 10.11
CA GLU A 335 26.73 -5.95 11.18
C GLU A 335 26.81 -4.48 10.78
N ILE A 336 25.67 -3.86 10.48
CA ILE A 336 25.62 -2.49 9.94
C ILE A 336 24.90 -1.54 10.92
N PRO A 337 25.56 -0.47 11.39
CA PRO A 337 24.89 0.61 12.09
C PRO A 337 23.96 1.39 11.13
N PHE A 338 22.84 1.89 11.63
CA PHE A 338 21.90 2.67 10.82
C PHE A 338 21.56 4.00 11.48
N SER A 339 21.21 4.99 10.67
CA SER A 339 20.65 6.26 11.12
C SER A 339 19.36 6.58 10.37
N LEU A 340 18.42 7.19 11.07
CA LEU A 340 17.16 7.68 10.50
C LEU A 340 17.38 9.12 10.02
N TYR A 341 16.98 9.42 8.79
CA TYR A 341 17.03 10.77 8.25
C TYR A 341 15.64 11.41 8.31
N ASP A 342 15.49 12.45 9.14
CA ASP A 342 14.23 13.18 9.37
C ASP A 342 13.92 14.26 8.31
N GLY A 343 14.74 14.41 7.26
CA GLY A 343 14.50 15.38 6.18
C GLY A 343 13.59 14.84 5.06
N ASP A 344 12.88 15.75 4.37
CA ASP A 344 11.92 15.40 3.33
C ASP A 344 12.60 14.96 2.01
N LEU A 345 12.87 13.66 1.91
CA LEU A 345 13.50 13.03 0.76
C LEU A 345 12.55 12.83 -0.43
N MET A 346 11.24 13.15 -0.27
CA MET A 346 10.26 13.09 -1.37
C MET A 346 10.58 14.10 -2.47
N ILE A 347 11.26 15.19 -2.13
CA ILE A 347 11.64 16.21 -3.11
C ILE A 347 12.72 15.61 -4.04
N GLY A 348 13.78 14.99 -3.49
CA GLY A 348 14.88 14.43 -4.28
C GLY A 348 14.68 13.05 -4.94
N LEU A 349 13.70 12.25 -4.51
CA LEU A 349 13.48 10.88 -5.03
C LEU A 349 12.72 10.82 -6.36
N PHE A 350 12.00 11.89 -6.72
CA PHE A 350 11.29 12.03 -8.00
C PHE A 350 11.91 13.11 -8.92
N GLY A 351 13.05 13.70 -8.53
CA GLY A 351 13.84 14.58 -9.39
C GLY A 351 13.59 16.08 -9.24
N GLU A 352 12.90 16.53 -8.19
CA GLU A 352 12.73 17.96 -7.92
C GLU A 352 13.67 18.38 -6.77
N LEU A 353 14.16 19.60 -6.76
CA LEU A 353 14.93 20.15 -5.63
C LEU A 353 14.12 21.28 -5.03
N PRO A 354 14.09 21.44 -3.69
CA PRO A 354 13.71 22.72 -3.12
C PRO A 354 14.89 23.65 -3.39
N TYR A 355 14.64 24.83 -3.93
CA TYR A 355 15.65 25.77 -4.46
C TYR A 355 16.10 25.45 -5.90
N GLU A 356 15.15 25.53 -6.83
CA GLU A 356 15.25 26.54 -7.90
C GLU A 356 14.12 27.55 -7.75
#